data_AF-A0A7W9SZR9-F1
#
_entry.id   AF-A0A7W9SZR9-F1
#
_cell.length_a   1.000
_cell.length_b   1.000
_cell.length_c   1.000
_cell.angle_alpha   90.00
_cell.angle_beta   90.00
_cell.angle_gamma   90.00
#
_symmetry.space_group_name_H-M   'P 1'
#
loop_
_entity.id
_entity.type
_entity.pdbx_description
1 polymer ?
#
loop_
_entity_poly.entity_id
_entity_poly.type
_entity_poly.pdbx_seq_one_letter_code
_entity_poly.pdbx_strand_id
1 'polypeptide(L)'
;MKVFTASGLRLPLLVLAVLLASACHPYRMPSPTGPPQPKVKKAKNPDNQSADGRALDVEKEAVKTQKNSYDKNGLLKKPKYERRRLKHKVGQRKFLGIVLPDFLQ
;
A
#
# COMPACT_ATOMS: atom_id res chain seq x y z
N MET A 1 37.22 -30.16 -44.48
CA MET A 1 35.85 -29.75 -44.09
C MET A 1 35.75 -29.93 -42.58
N LYS A 2 35.57 -28.84 -41.81
CA LYS A 2 35.53 -28.90 -40.33
C LYS A 2 34.10 -29.21 -39.89
N VAL A 3 33.89 -30.41 -39.37
CA VAL A 3 32.60 -30.83 -38.82
C VAL A 3 32.44 -30.15 -37.47
N PHE A 4 31.66 -29.08 -37.43
CA PHE A 4 31.28 -28.42 -36.17
C PHE A 4 30.37 -29.36 -35.40
N THR A 5 30.89 -29.93 -34.32
CA THR A 5 30.17 -30.83 -33.44
C THR A 5 29.08 -30.03 -32.70
N ALA A 6 27.82 -30.48 -32.85
CA ALA A 6 26.59 -29.82 -32.38
C ALA A 6 26.38 -29.89 -30.85
N SER A 7 27.45 -29.89 -30.06
CA SER A 7 27.42 -29.97 -28.60
C SER A 7 27.25 -28.60 -27.91
N GLY A 8 27.56 -27.50 -28.60
CA GLY A 8 27.45 -26.14 -28.05
C GLY A 8 26.03 -25.55 -28.00
N LEU A 9 25.09 -26.07 -28.79
CA LEU A 9 23.74 -25.50 -28.92
C LEU A 9 22.77 -25.96 -27.81
N ARG A 10 23.14 -26.97 -27.03
CA ARG A 10 22.24 -27.57 -26.02
C ARG A 10 22.20 -26.78 -24.71
N LEU A 11 23.32 -26.16 -24.33
CA LEU A 11 23.44 -25.31 -23.14
C LEU A 11 22.53 -24.07 -23.18
N PRO A 12 22.50 -23.24 -24.24
CA PRO A 12 21.62 -22.07 -24.26
C PRO A 12 20.13 -22.46 -24.27
N LEU A 13 19.79 -23.60 -24.88
CA LEU A 13 18.42 -24.09 -24.97
C LEU A 13 17.91 -24.60 -23.61
N LEU A 14 18.78 -25.23 -22.81
CA LEU A 14 18.48 -25.60 -21.43
C LEU A 14 18.31 -24.39 -20.51
N VAL A 15 19.18 -23.38 -20.62
CA VAL A 15 19.07 -22.15 -19.82
C VAL A 15 17.78 -21.40 -20.13
N LEU A 16 17.41 -21.32 -21.42
CA LEU A 16 16.14 -20.71 -21.84
C LEU A 16 14.92 -21.46 -21.28
N ALA A 17 14.93 -22.80 -21.30
CA ALA A 17 13.84 -23.61 -20.76
C ALA A 17 13.64 -23.42 -19.25
N VAL A 18 14.72 -23.30 -18.48
CA VAL A 18 14.65 -23.05 -17.03
C VAL A 18 14.08 -21.66 -16.71
N LEU A 19 14.47 -20.65 -17.49
CA LEU A 19 13.94 -19.28 -17.35
C LEU A 19 12.43 -19.22 -17.63
N LEU A 20 11.94 -19.86 -18.70
CA LEU A 20 10.51 -19.88 -19.03
C LEU A 20 9.68 -20.67 -18.00
N ALA A 21 10.21 -21.75 -17.43
CA ALA A 21 9.52 -22.53 -16.41
C ALA A 21 9.33 -21.73 -15.10
N SER A 22 10.26 -20.84 -14.76
CA SER A 22 10.14 -19.98 -13.57
C SER A 22 9.12 -18.84 -13.72
N ALA A 23 8.76 -18.47 -14.95
CA ALA A 23 7.82 -17.39 -15.25
C ALA A 23 6.34 -17.84 -15.30
N CYS A 24 6.09 -19.15 -15.37
CA CYS A 24 4.74 -19.72 -15.37
C CYS A 24 4.27 -20.06 -13.95
N HIS A 25 3.82 -19.05 -13.21
CA HIS A 25 3.10 -19.31 -11.96
C HIS A 25 1.67 -19.78 -12.25
N PRO A 26 1.20 -20.88 -11.63
CA PRO A 26 -0.18 -21.31 -11.77
C PRO A 26 -1.10 -20.20 -11.25
N TYR A 27 -1.94 -19.65 -12.13
CA TYR A 27 -2.85 -18.58 -11.79
C TYR A 27 -3.93 -19.13 -10.85
N ARG A 28 -3.85 -18.81 -9.55
CA ARG A 28 -4.93 -19.13 -8.62
C ARG A 28 -6.10 -18.21 -8.90
N MET A 29 -7.18 -18.78 -9.42
CA MET A 29 -8.45 -18.09 -9.49
C MET A 29 -8.86 -17.68 -8.08
N PRO A 30 -9.19 -16.40 -7.84
CA PRO A 30 -9.71 -15.99 -6.54
C PRO A 30 -10.98 -16.78 -6.25
N SER A 31 -11.16 -17.18 -4.99
CA SER A 31 -12.38 -17.85 -4.55
C SER A 31 -13.59 -17.00 -4.96
N PRO A 32 -14.61 -17.58 -5.62
CA PRO A 32 -15.79 -16.83 -6.04
C PRO A 32 -16.39 -16.15 -4.81
N THR A 33 -16.30 -14.83 -4.78
CA THR A 33 -16.80 -14.05 -3.65
C THR A 33 -18.27 -13.81 -3.92
N GLY A 34 -19.13 -14.23 -3.00
CA GLY A 34 -20.56 -13.94 -3.08
C GLY A 34 -20.83 -12.42 -3.11
N PRO A 35 -22.03 -12.00 -3.51
CA PRO A 35 -22.38 -10.59 -3.50
C PRO A 35 -22.16 -10.02 -2.09
N PRO A 36 -21.61 -8.80 -1.98
CA PRO A 36 -21.33 -8.19 -0.69
C PRO A 36 -22.62 -8.05 0.11
N GLN A 37 -22.70 -8.77 1.23
CA GLN A 37 -23.85 -8.64 2.12
C GLN A 37 -23.83 -7.25 2.78
N PRO A 38 -24.99 -6.59 2.88
CA PRO A 38 -25.09 -5.30 3.53
C PRO A 38 -24.66 -5.43 5.00
N LYS A 39 -23.67 -4.64 5.41
CA LYS A 39 -23.25 -4.53 6.83
C LYS A 39 -24.37 -3.88 7.64
N VAL A 40 -25.27 -4.71 8.19
CA VAL A 40 -26.23 -4.23 9.18
C VAL A 40 -25.46 -3.93 10.47
N LYS A 41 -25.29 -2.63 10.77
CA LYS A 41 -24.77 -2.19 12.05
C LYS A 41 -25.86 -2.42 13.10
N LYS A 42 -25.79 -3.53 13.83
CA LYS A 42 -26.60 -3.68 15.04
C LYS A 42 -26.23 -2.56 16.01
N ALA A 43 -27.22 -1.81 16.49
CA ALA A 43 -27.00 -0.76 17.47
C ALA A 43 -26.36 -1.39 18.71
N LYS A 44 -25.27 -0.78 19.19
CA LYS A 44 -24.42 -1.36 20.25
C LYS A 44 -25.02 -1.20 21.66
N ASN A 45 -26.15 -0.50 21.80
CA ASN A 45 -26.79 -0.24 23.09
C ASN A 45 -28.27 -0.70 23.00
N PRO A 46 -28.66 -1.77 23.71
CA PRO A 46 -30.07 -2.14 23.85
C PRO A 46 -30.86 -1.15 24.73
N ASP A 47 -30.17 -0.26 25.45
CA ASP A 47 -30.76 0.53 26.54
C ASP A 47 -31.36 1.90 26.12
N ASN A 48 -31.31 2.27 24.84
CA ASN A 48 -31.76 3.57 24.34
C ASN A 48 -32.92 3.46 23.34
N GLN A 49 -33.83 2.53 23.59
CA GLN A 49 -35.12 2.46 22.90
C GLN A 49 -36.22 2.50 23.95
N SER A 50 -37.12 3.48 23.86
CA SER A 50 -38.38 3.39 24.59
C SER A 50 -39.14 2.16 24.10
N ALA A 51 -39.93 1.53 24.97
CA ALA A 51 -40.72 0.34 24.65
C ALA A 51 -41.64 0.51 23.41
N ASP A 52 -41.94 1.76 23.04
CA ASP A 52 -42.75 2.14 21.87
C ASP A 52 -41.95 2.32 20.56
N GLY A 53 -40.64 2.02 20.55
CA GLY A 53 -39.79 2.11 19.35
C GLY A 53 -39.46 3.53 18.87
N ARG A 54 -39.82 4.56 19.64
CA ARG A 54 -39.44 5.96 19.34
C ARG A 54 -38.00 6.21 19.77
N ALA A 55 -37.21 6.82 18.88
CA ALA A 55 -35.86 7.27 19.17
C ALA A 55 -35.93 8.46 20.14
N LEU A 56 -35.33 8.32 21.33
CA LEU A 56 -35.10 9.46 22.21
C LEU A 56 -33.96 10.29 21.61
N ASP A 57 -34.27 11.50 21.15
CA ASP A 57 -33.28 12.50 20.74
C ASP A 57 -32.56 13.03 22.00
N VAL A 58 -31.65 12.22 22.53
CA VAL A 58 -30.64 12.69 23.46
C VAL A 58 -29.57 13.38 22.62
N GLU A 59 -29.47 14.69 22.82
CA GLU A 59 -28.57 15.63 22.15
C GLU A 59 -27.20 15.02 21.86
N LYS A 60 -26.93 14.73 20.58
CA LYS A 60 -25.62 14.30 20.08
C LYS A 60 -24.67 15.49 19.87
N GLU A 61 -24.77 16.51 20.72
CA GLU A 61 -23.86 17.65 20.72
C GLU A 61 -22.56 17.38 21.51
N ALA A 62 -22.23 16.11 21.75
CA ALA A 62 -20.86 15.74 22.07
C ALA A 62 -20.02 15.83 20.79
N VAL A 63 -19.77 17.07 20.33
CA VAL A 63 -18.74 17.43 19.35
C VAL A 63 -17.49 16.68 19.77
N LYS A 64 -17.12 15.66 19.00
CA LYS A 64 -15.97 14.82 19.30
C LYS A 64 -14.75 15.74 19.28
N THR A 65 -14.27 16.12 20.46
CA THR A 65 -13.06 16.92 20.62
C THR A 65 -11.94 16.18 19.88
N GLN A 66 -11.36 16.85 18.89
CA GLN A 66 -10.28 16.28 18.07
C GLN A 66 -9.12 15.89 19.00
N LYS A 67 -8.86 14.58 19.12
CA LYS A 67 -7.83 14.05 20.01
C LYS A 67 -6.45 14.36 19.44
N ASN A 68 -5.85 15.45 19.91
CA ASN A 68 -4.48 15.83 19.57
C ASN A 68 -3.48 14.96 20.34
N SER A 69 -2.48 14.41 19.63
CA SER A 69 -1.41 13.63 20.25
C SER A 69 -0.17 14.51 20.40
N TYR A 70 0.41 14.52 21.60
CA TYR A 70 1.59 15.32 21.92
C TYR A 70 2.85 14.45 22.00
N ASP A 71 4.01 15.06 21.76
CA ASP A 71 5.34 14.48 22.00
C ASP A 71 5.74 14.59 23.47
N LYS A 72 6.83 13.92 23.88
CA LYS A 72 7.33 13.93 25.27
C LYS A 72 7.67 15.33 25.79
N ASN A 73 7.95 16.26 24.88
CA ASN A 73 8.26 17.66 25.19
C ASN A 73 7.00 18.55 25.18
N GLY A 74 5.79 17.97 25.11
CA GLY A 74 4.52 18.70 25.12
C GLY A 74 4.15 19.40 23.80
N LEU A 75 4.94 19.21 22.73
CA LEU A 75 4.62 19.78 21.41
C LEU A 75 3.62 18.90 20.65
N LEU A 76 2.68 19.52 19.92
CA LEU A 76 1.74 18.80 19.07
C LEU A 76 2.49 17.97 18.03
N LYS A 77 2.22 16.67 17.98
CA LYS A 77 2.82 15.80 16.96
C LYS A 77 2.38 16.27 15.58
N LYS A 78 3.36 16.42 14.69
CA LYS A 78 3.10 16.65 13.27
C LYS A 78 2.25 15.51 12.67
N PRO A 79 1.37 15.80 11.71
CA PRO A 79 0.60 14.78 11.03
C PRO A 79 1.54 13.76 10.36
N LYS A 80 1.11 12.49 10.35
CA LYS A 80 1.91 11.34 9.89
C LYS A 80 2.50 11.54 8.49
N TYR A 81 1.76 12.18 7.58
CA TYR A 81 2.19 12.43 6.21
C TYR A 81 3.38 13.39 6.14
N GLU A 82 3.40 14.45 6.94
CA GLU A 82 4.54 15.36 7.02
C GLU A 82 5.79 14.68 7.60
N ARG A 83 5.60 13.80 8.59
CA ARG A 83 6.70 13.02 9.18
C ARG A 83 7.32 12.04 8.18
N ARG A 84 6.54 11.53 7.23
CA ARG A 84 6.96 10.56 6.22
C ARG A 84 7.36 11.22 4.89
N ARG A 85 7.16 12.52 4.74
CA ARG A 85 7.48 13.21 3.50
C ARG A 85 8.99 13.19 3.30
N LEU A 86 9.44 12.53 2.23
CA LEU A 86 10.80 12.64 1.78
C LEU A 86 11.04 14.10 1.40
N LYS A 87 12.03 14.75 2.03
CA LYS A 87 12.43 16.09 1.63
C LYS A 87 12.90 16.00 0.18
N HIS A 88 12.21 16.69 -0.71
CA HIS A 88 12.68 16.82 -2.08
C HIS A 88 14.06 17.47 -2.03
N LYS A 89 15.05 16.83 -2.67
CA LYS A 89 16.35 17.44 -2.85
C LYS A 89 16.20 18.52 -3.93
N VAL A 90 16.00 19.75 -3.48
CA VAL A 90 15.95 20.95 -4.33
C VAL A 90 17.38 21.50 -4.37
N GLY A 91 18.17 21.03 -5.33
CA GLY A 91 19.59 21.37 -5.48
C GLY A 91 20.26 20.48 -6.52
N GLN A 92 21.42 20.90 -7.01
CA GLN A 92 22.15 20.17 -8.04
C GLN A 92 22.43 18.73 -7.59
N ARG A 93 21.89 17.77 -8.34
CA ARG A 93 22.04 16.34 -8.02
C ARG A 93 23.44 15.91 -8.44
N LYS A 94 24.19 15.35 -7.50
CA LYS A 94 25.46 14.69 -7.82
C LYS A 94 25.16 13.30 -8.36
N PHE A 95 25.55 13.02 -9.59
CA PHE A 95 25.56 11.67 -10.16
C PHE A 95 27.01 11.23 -10.25
N LEU A 96 27.37 10.10 -9.61
CA LEU A 96 28.75 9.59 -9.55
C LEU A 96 29.78 10.65 -9.06
N GLY A 97 29.38 11.49 -8.10
CA GLY A 97 30.25 12.54 -7.54
C GLY A 97 30.35 13.83 -8.37
N ILE A 98 29.83 13.84 -9.60
CA ILE A 98 29.82 15.01 -10.49
C ILE A 98 28.49 15.74 -10.36
N VAL A 99 28.56 17.06 -10.23
CA VAL A 99 27.39 17.94 -10.25
C VAL A 99 26.81 17.92 -11.66
N LEU A 100 25.57 17.44 -11.83
CA LEU A 100 24.91 17.53 -13.14
C LEU A 100 24.68 19.00 -13.47
N PRO A 101 25.12 19.47 -14.65
CA PRO A 101 24.89 20.85 -15.05
C PRO A 101 23.41 21.10 -15.35
N ASP A 102 22.96 22.33 -15.12
CA ASP A 102 21.53 22.70 -15.08
C ASP A 102 20.80 22.57 -16.43
N PHE A 103 21.53 22.39 -17.54
CA PHE A 103 20.96 22.16 -18.88
C PHE A 103 20.58 20.69 -19.17
N LEU A 104 20.85 19.76 -18.24
CA LEU A 104 20.48 18.33 -18.33
C LEU A 104 19.44 17.91 -17.26
N GLN A 105 18.80 18.87 -16.58
CA GLN A 105 17.73 18.62 -15.61
C GLN A 105 16.34 18.56 -16.24
#